data_AF-A0A947TEC3-F1
#
_entry.id   AF-A0A947TEC3-F1
#
_cell.length_a   1.000
_cell.length_b   1.000
_cell.length_c   1.000
_cell.angle_alpha   90.00
_cell.angle_beta   90.00
_cell.angle_gamma   90.00
#
_symmetry.space_group_name_H-M   'P 1'
#
loop_
_entity.id
_entity.type
_entity.pdbx_description
1 polymer ?
#
loop_
_entity_poly.entity_id
_entity_poly.type
_entity_poly.pdbx_seq_one_letter_code
_entity_poly.pdbx_strand_id
1 'polypeptide(L)' 'MLLKLAALGAVGYAGYKYYEKNRVDENGVAFAKGQPDGRVRDSGPRATPTGEKNWSKTDEEIDESFPASDPPANY' A
#
# COMPACT_ATOMS: atom_id res chain seq x y z
N MET A 1 28.84 32.32 -7.61
CA MET A 1 27.49 32.11 -7.04
C MET A 1 26.72 31.05 -7.82
N LEU A 2 26.56 31.20 -9.14
CA LEU A 2 25.79 30.28 -9.99
C LEU A 2 26.26 28.81 -9.95
N LEU A 3 27.57 28.55 -10.05
CA LEU A 3 28.10 27.16 -10.01
C LEU A 3 27.81 26.45 -8.67
N LYS A 4 27.81 27.19 -7.55
CA LYS A 4 27.50 26.62 -6.23
C LYS A 4 26.02 26.26 -6.13
N LEU A 5 25.13 27.09 -6.68
CA LEU A 5 23.70 26.81 -6.76
C LEU A 5 23.40 25.62 -7.69
N ALA A 6 24.08 25.53 -8.83
CA ALA A 6 23.96 24.40 -9.74
C ALA A 6 24.40 23.09 -9.09
N ALA A 7 25.54 23.10 -8.36
CA ALA A 7 26.01 21.95 -7.61
C ALA A 7 25.03 21.54 -6.50
N LEU A 8 24.49 22.49 -5.74
CA LEU A 8 23.49 22.22 -4.70
C LEU A 8 22.20 21.62 -5.29
N GLY A 9 21.72 22.16 -6.41
CA GLY A 9 20.56 21.64 -7.13
C GLY A 9 20.77 20.20 -7.63
N ALA A 10 21.95 19.91 -8.19
CA ALA A 10 22.29 18.56 -8.65
C ALA A 10 22.32 17.55 -7.50
N VAL A 11 22.90 17.90 -6.35
CA VAL A 11 22.92 17.05 -5.15
C VAL A 11 21.51 16.82 -4.62
N GLY A 12 20.69 17.88 -4.53
CA GLY A 12 19.29 17.77 -4.10
C GLY A 12 18.46 16.88 -5.02
N TYR A 13 18.60 17.05 -6.35
CA TYR A 13 17.92 16.22 -7.34
C TYR A 13 18.34 14.75 -7.25
N ALA A 14 19.64 14.47 -7.16
CA ALA A 14 20.14 13.11 -7.00
C ALA A 14 19.60 12.44 -5.71
N GLY A 15 19.59 13.18 -4.60
CA GLY A 15 19.01 12.71 -3.33
C GLY A 15 17.51 12.42 -3.44
N TYR A 16 16.75 13.33 -4.06
CA TYR A 16 15.31 13.15 -4.30
C TYR A 16 15.03 11.93 -5.17
N LYS A 17 15.73 11.78 -6.30
CA LYS A 17 15.57 10.63 -7.21
C LYS A 17 15.92 9.31 -6.53
N TYR A 18 16.95 9.28 -5.68
CA TYR A 18 17.30 8.09 -4.91
C TYR A 18 16.20 7.72 -3.90
N TYR A 19 15.64 8.71 -3.19
CA TYR A 19 14.55 8.50 -2.26
C TYR A 19 13.27 8.02 -2.96
N GLU A 20 12.88 8.68 -4.05
CA GLU A 20 11.71 8.33 -4.87
C GLU A 20 11.82 6.90 -5.43
N LYS A 21 13.00 6.51 -5.93
CA LYS A 21 13.25 5.15 -6.43
C LYS A 21 13.04 4.08 -5.35
N ASN A 22 13.29 4.41 -4.08
CA ASN A 22 13.12 3.50 -2.96
C ASN A 22 11.70 3.51 -2.37
N ARG A 23 10.83 4.44 -2.78
CA ARG A 23 9.39 4.38 -2.49
C ARG A 23 8.72 3.49 -3.52
N VAL A 24 8.89 2.18 -3.36
CA VAL A 24 8.19 1.19 -4.17
C VAL A 24 6.78 1.05 -3.59
N ASP A 25 5.80 1.63 -4.27
CA ASP A 25 4.39 1.31 -4.06
C ASP A 25 4.12 0.06 -4.91
N GLU A 26 4.53 -1.12 -4.42
CA GLU A 26 4.52 -2.37 -5.21
C GLU A 26 3.13 -2.64 -5.80
N ASN A 27 2.07 -2.36 -5.04
CA ASN A 27 0.68 -2.54 -5.46
C ASN A 27 -0.24 -1.35 -5.10
N GLY A 28 0.34 -0.18 -4.82
CA GLY A 28 -0.38 1.02 -4.40
C GLY A 28 -0.77 1.04 -2.92
N VAL A 29 -1.27 2.20 -2.48
CA VAL A 29 -1.56 2.52 -1.06
C VAL A 29 -2.62 1.66 -0.36
N ALA A 30 -3.23 0.70 -1.07
CA ALA A 30 -4.26 -0.19 -0.53
C ALA A 30 -3.73 -1.58 -0.14
N PHE A 31 -2.49 -1.92 -0.49
CA PHE A 31 -1.96 -3.28 -0.39
C PHE A 31 -0.89 -3.38 0.70
N ALA A 32 -0.94 -4.46 1.48
CA ALA A 32 0.16 -4.85 2.34
C ALA A 32 1.36 -5.35 1.53
N LYS A 33 2.54 -5.35 2.15
CA LYS A 33 3.75 -5.93 1.55
C LYS A 33 3.55 -7.44 1.28
N GLY A 34 3.90 -7.89 0.08
CA GLY A 34 3.79 -9.31 -0.32
C GLY A 34 2.41 -9.73 -0.83
N GLN A 35 1.50 -8.78 -1.05
CA GLN A 35 0.24 -9.01 -1.74
C GLN A 35 0.44 -9.23 -3.24
N PRO A 36 -0.47 -9.95 -3.92
CA PRO A 36 -0.40 -10.19 -5.36
C PRO A 36 -0.49 -8.90 -6.16
N ASP A 37 0.16 -8.89 -7.33
CA ASP A 37 0.13 -7.75 -8.23
C ASP A 37 -1.24 -7.61 -8.92
N GLY A 38 -1.80 -6.39 -8.94
CA GLY A 38 -3.02 -6.10 -9.69
C GLY A 38 -3.97 -5.11 -9.02
N ARG A 39 -5.26 -5.24 -9.35
CA ARG A 39 -6.33 -4.36 -8.83
C ARG A 39 -7.06 -4.91 -7.61
N VAL A 40 -6.78 -6.16 -7.25
CA VAL A 40 -7.46 -6.88 -6.18
C VAL A 40 -6.39 -7.48 -5.27
N ARG A 41 -6.45 -7.13 -3.98
CA ARG A 41 -5.66 -7.74 -2.91
C ARG A 41 -6.36 -8.96 -2.35
N ASP A 42 -5.66 -9.77 -1.58
CA ASP A 42 -6.29 -10.77 -0.71
C ASP A 42 -7.24 -10.09 0.28
N SER A 43 -8.19 -10.85 0.82
CA SER A 43 -9.11 -10.38 1.86
C SER A 43 -8.44 -10.35 3.25
N GLY A 44 -9.04 -9.58 4.14
CA GLY A 44 -8.69 -9.48 5.55
C GLY A 44 -7.75 -8.32 5.90
N PRO A 45 -7.62 -8.00 7.19
CA PRO A 45 -6.89 -6.83 7.65
C PRO A 45 -5.40 -6.90 7.34
N ARG A 46 -4.83 -8.12 7.33
CA ARG A 46 -3.40 -8.35 7.03
C ARG A 46 -3.03 -8.05 5.57
N ALA A 47 -4.01 -8.00 4.68
CA ALA A 47 -3.82 -7.64 3.28
C ALA A 47 -3.81 -6.11 3.05
N THR A 48 -4.11 -5.32 4.08
CA THR A 48 -4.07 -3.86 4.05
C THR A 48 -2.76 -3.30 4.64
N PRO A 49 -2.26 -2.14 4.18
CA PRO A 49 -0.96 -1.62 4.60
C PRO A 49 -0.92 -1.18 6.06
N THR A 50 -2.06 -0.79 6.62
CA THR A 50 -2.18 -0.44 8.04
C THR A 50 -2.29 -1.67 8.94
N GLY A 51 -2.56 -2.86 8.37
CA GLY A 51 -2.67 -4.11 9.11
C GLY A 51 -3.68 -4.00 10.25
N GLU A 52 -4.81 -3.31 10.00
CA GLU A 52 -5.66 -2.75 11.04
C GLU A 52 -6.08 -3.78 12.10
N LYS A 53 -5.71 -3.49 13.36
CA LYS A 53 -6.02 -4.34 14.51
C LYS A 53 -7.47 -4.23 15.00
N ASN A 54 -8.23 -3.29 14.44
CA ASN A 54 -9.55 -2.91 14.93
C ASN A 54 -10.69 -3.43 14.05
N TRP A 55 -10.39 -4.26 13.05
CA TRP A 55 -11.44 -4.92 12.29
C TRP A 55 -12.28 -5.77 13.24
N SER A 56 -13.59 -5.52 13.23
CA SER A 56 -14.52 -6.45 13.84
C SER A 56 -14.57 -7.72 12.98
N LYS A 57 -15.08 -8.81 13.57
CA LYS A 57 -15.31 -10.04 12.80
C LYS A 57 -16.23 -9.80 11.60
N THR A 58 -17.23 -8.94 11.77
CA THR A 58 -18.14 -8.53 10.71
C THR A 58 -17.40 -7.79 9.58
N ASP A 59 -16.41 -6.95 9.89
CA ASP A 59 -15.63 -6.25 8.86
C ASP A 59 -14.79 -7.24 8.03
N GLU A 60 -14.15 -8.20 8.69
CA GLU A 60 -13.37 -9.26 8.02
C GLU A 60 -14.26 -10.14 7.15
N GLU A 61 -15.40 -10.58 7.67
CA GLU A 61 -16.40 -11.38 6.95
C GLU A 61 -16.98 -10.65 5.72
N ILE A 62 -17.21 -9.35 5.83
CA ILE A 62 -17.67 -8.53 4.70
C ILE A 62 -16.58 -8.42 3.62
N ASP A 63 -15.31 -8.24 3.99
CA ASP A 63 -14.19 -8.19 3.04
C ASP A 63 -13.96 -9.55 2.36
N GLU A 64 -14.18 -10.66 3.08
CA GLU A 64 -14.09 -12.04 2.57
C GLU A 64 -15.27 -12.46 1.67
N SER A 65 -16.43 -11.80 1.79
CA SER A 65 -17.63 -12.09 0.98
C SER A 65 -17.52 -11.64 -0.49
N PHE A 66 -16.41 -11.03 -0.91
CA PHE A 66 -16.19 -10.72 -2.33
C PHE A 66 -15.14 -11.65 -2.94
N PRO A 67 -15.42 -12.34 -4.07
CA PRO A 67 -16.60 -12.23 -4.95
C PRO A 67 -17.80 -13.13 -4.58
N ALA A 68 -17.72 -13.91 -3.50
CA ALA A 68 -18.73 -14.90 -3.15
C ALA A 68 -20.00 -14.27 -2.55
N SER A 69 -21.08 -14.14 -3.33
CA SER A 69 -22.38 -13.56 -2.90
C SER A 69 -23.11 -14.26 -1.73
N ASP A 70 -22.44 -15.13 -0.98
CA ASP A 70 -22.99 -15.73 0.22
C ASP A 70 -22.88 -14.72 1.37
N PRO A 71 -24.02 -14.26 1.95
CA PRO A 71 -23.96 -13.40 3.12
C PRO A 71 -23.25 -14.14 4.27
N PRO A 72 -22.48 -13.44 5.13
CA PRO A 72 -21.81 -14.08 6.25
C PRO A 72 -22.85 -14.76 7.16
N ALA A 73 -22.83 -16.08 7.17
CA ALA A 73 -23.79 -16.91 7.88
C ALA A 73 -23.29 -17.20 9.31
N ASN A 74 -23.17 -16.16 10.12
CA ASN A 74 -22.84 -16.29 11.54
C ASN A 74 -24.08 -15.95 12.38
N TYR A 75 -24.97 -16.94 12.53
CA TYR A 75 -26.12 -16.92 13.44
C TYR A 75 -25.79 -17.64 14.75
#